data_AF-A0A3C0ZFZ0-F1
#
_entry.id   AF-A0A3C0ZFZ0-F1
#
_cell.length_a   1.000
_cell.length_b   1.000
_cell.length_c   1.000
_cell.angle_alpha   90.00
_cell.angle_beta   90.00
_cell.angle_gamma   90.00
#
_symmetry.space_group_name_H-M   'P 1'
#
loop_
_entity.id
_entity.type
_entity.pdbx_description
1 polymer ?
#
loop_
_entity_poly.entity_id
_entity_poly.type
_entity_poly.pdbx_seq_one_letter_code
_entity_poly.pdbx_strand_id
1 'polypeptide(L)' 'APSITVPAGVAKVAIGGKSTNFQTMTSDNHLEWFKAVKRTWDDNNKQYLYPIPSAAIVLNGNLTQNPGWSK' A
#
# COMPACT_ATOMS: atom_id res chain seq x y z
N ALA A 1 -7.57 -14.97 8.29
CA ALA A 1 -7.63 -13.76 7.45
C ALA A 1 -7.83 -12.56 8.36
N PRO A 2 -7.27 -11.37 8.07
CA PRO A 2 -7.49 -10.19 8.90
C PRO A 2 -8.99 -9.85 8.91
N SER A 3 -9.62 -9.93 10.08
CA SER A 3 -11.05 -9.63 10.27
C SER A 3 -11.19 -8.24 10.88
N ILE A 4 -11.97 -7.37 10.23
CA ILE A 4 -12.31 -6.05 10.79
C ILE A 4 -13.62 -6.16 11.56
N THR A 5 -13.58 -5.90 12.86
CA THR A 5 -14.76 -5.76 13.71
C THR A 5 -15.40 -4.41 13.44
N VAL A 6 -16.68 -4.42 13.08
CA VAL A 6 -17.47 -3.21 12.81
C VAL A 6 -18.45 -3.00 13.96
N PRO A 7 -18.66 -1.77 14.46
CA PRO A 7 -19.67 -1.50 15.48
C PRO A 7 -21.08 -1.92 15.05
N ALA A 8 -21.91 -2.33 16.01
CA ALA A 8 -23.31 -2.69 15.75
C ALA A 8 -24.07 -1.51 15.13
N GLY A 9 -24.82 -1.75 14.05
CA GLY A 9 -25.62 -0.74 13.35
C GLY A 9 -24.92 -0.02 12.19
N VAL A 10 -23.64 -0.27 11.93
CA VAL A 10 -22.92 0.33 10.79
C VAL A 10 -22.98 -0.57 9.55
N ALA A 11 -23.39 -0.01 8.41
CA ALA A 11 -23.43 -0.72 7.13
C ALA A 11 -22.02 -0.92 6.56
N LYS A 12 -21.72 -2.15 6.11
CA LYS A 12 -20.49 -2.46 5.36
C LYS A 12 -20.66 -2.05 3.90
N VAL A 13 -19.87 -1.09 3.43
CA VAL A 13 -19.78 -0.76 2.01
C VAL A 13 -18.49 -1.36 1.46
N ALA A 14 -18.61 -2.23 0.46
CA ALA A 14 -17.44 -2.74 -0.26
C ALA A 14 -16.87 -1.62 -1.13
N ILE A 15 -15.60 -1.28 -0.93
CA ILE A 15 -14.91 -0.28 -1.74
C ILE A 15 -13.92 -1.02 -2.65
N GLY A 16 -14.28 -1.14 -3.94
CA GLY A 16 -13.51 -1.86 -4.95
C GLY A 16 -13.85 -3.36 -5.07
N GLY A 17 -13.23 -4.03 -6.06
CA GLY A 17 -13.62 -5.37 -6.51
C GLY A 17 -13.24 -6.56 -5.62
N LYS A 18 -12.77 -6.34 -4.38
CA LYS A 18 -12.44 -7.44 -3.44
C LYS A 18 -13.29 -7.36 -2.18
N SER A 19 -13.93 -8.49 -1.83
CA SER A 19 -14.86 -8.67 -0.71
C SER A 19 -14.25 -8.51 0.69
N THR A 20 -12.97 -8.15 0.81
CA THR A 20 -12.26 -7.98 2.09
C THR A 20 -11.96 -6.52 2.43
N ASN A 21 -12.18 -5.58 1.51
CA ASN A 21 -11.87 -4.16 1.69
C ASN A 21 -13.15 -3.36 1.93
N PHE A 22 -13.59 -3.34 3.18
CA PHE A 22 -14.73 -2.53 3.61
C PHE A 22 -14.28 -1.16 4.10
N GLN A 23 -15.11 -0.16 3.85
CA GLN A 23 -15.07 1.08 4.61
C GLN A 23 -15.68 0.82 5.99
N THR A 24 -14.99 1.25 7.05
CA THR A 24 -15.42 1.03 8.43
C THR A 24 -15.36 2.32 9.23
N MET A 25 -16.44 2.64 9.96
CA MET A 25 -16.45 3.71 10.95
C MET A 25 -15.68 3.26 12.19
N THR A 26 -14.78 4.10 12.68
CA THR A 26 -14.05 3.88 13.93
C THR A 26 -14.84 4.39 15.14
N SER A 27 -14.36 4.07 16.34
CA SER A 27 -14.99 4.52 17.60
C SER A 27 -14.88 6.03 17.84
N ASP A 28 -13.95 6.70 17.18
CA ASP A 28 -13.70 8.14 17.21
C ASP A 28 -14.31 8.89 16.01
N ASN A 29 -15.26 8.26 15.31
CA ASN A 29 -16.08 8.86 14.25
C ASN A 29 -15.32 9.26 12.97
N HIS A 30 -14.26 8.54 12.59
CA HIS A 30 -13.65 8.66 11.26
C HIS A 30 -13.79 7.37 10.44
N LEU A 31 -13.61 7.51 9.13
CA LEU A 31 -13.71 6.41 8.18
C LEU A 31 -12.32 5.85 7.88
N GLU A 32 -12.19 4.53 7.96
CA GLU A 32 -10.98 3.82 7.57
C GLU A 32 -11.25 2.83 6.43
N TRP A 33 -10.24 2.62 5.58
CA TRP A 33 -10.28 1.73 4.42
C TRP A 33 -9.02 0.88 4.33
N PHE A 34 -9.09 -0.25 3.61
CA PHE A 34 -7.96 -1.14 3.36
C PHE A 34 -7.26 -1.68 4.64
N LYS A 35 -7.96 -1.74 5.78
CA LYS A 35 -7.41 -2.27 7.04
C LYS A 35 -7.05 -3.76 6.98
N ALA A 36 -7.74 -4.52 6.12
CA ALA A 36 -7.50 -5.94 5.92
C ALA A 36 -6.32 -6.23 4.98
N VAL A 37 -5.75 -5.21 4.31
CA VAL A 37 -4.60 -5.41 3.43
C VAL A 37 -3.33 -5.31 4.25
N LYS A 38 -2.64 -6.44 4.42
CA LYS A 38 -1.29 -6.46 5.00
C LYS A 38 -0.37 -5.68 4.06
N ARG A 39 0.13 -4.54 4.52
CA ARG A 39 1.22 -3.81 3.86
C ARG A 39 2.53 -4.44 4.29
N THR A 40 3.44 -4.61 3.36
CA THR A 40 4.78 -5.14 3.62
C THR A 40 5.80 -4.07 3.27
N TRP A 41 6.72 -3.85 4.20
CA TRP A 41 7.95 -3.10 3.93
C TRP A 41 9.01 -4.09 3.45
N ASP A 42 9.86 -3.68 2.52
CA ASP A 42 10.96 -4.50 2.02
C ASP A 42 12.16 -4.21 2.91
N ASP A 43 12.87 -5.25 3.33
CA ASP A 43 14.00 -5.11 4.26
C ASP A 43 15.14 -4.28 3.67
N ASN A 44 15.21 -4.10 2.35
CA ASN A 44 16.20 -3.26 1.67
C ASN A 44 15.79 -1.78 1.57
N ASN A 45 14.72 -1.34 2.25
CA ASN A 45 14.26 0.05 2.30
C ASN A 45 13.99 0.71 0.93
N LYS A 46 13.71 -0.10 -0.09
CA LYS A 46 13.54 0.39 -1.47
C LYS A 46 12.28 1.26 -1.66
N GLN A 47 11.28 1.15 -0.80
CA GLN A 47 10.02 1.89 -0.95
C GLN A 47 10.11 3.39 -0.62
N TYR A 48 11.24 3.91 -0.14
CA TYR A 48 11.40 5.36 0.07
C TYR A 48 11.54 6.14 -1.23
N LEU A 49 12.05 5.52 -2.29
CA LEU A 49 12.28 6.15 -3.61
C LEU A 49 11.81 5.20 -4.71
N TYR A 50 11.16 5.71 -5.75
CA TYR A 50 10.79 4.88 -6.91
C TYR A 50 12.03 4.44 -7.71
N PRO A 51 11.99 3.30 -8.43
CA PRO A 51 13.09 2.91 -9.30
C PRO A 51 13.25 3.92 -10.45
N ILE A 52 14.49 4.29 -10.74
CA ILE A 52 14.85 5.03 -11.94
C ILE A 52 14.60 4.14 -13.16
N PRO A 53 13.93 4.62 -14.22
CA PRO A 53 13.69 3.84 -15.43
C PRO A 53 14.99 3.32 -16.05
N SER A 54 15.03 2.04 -16.43
CA SER A 54 16.23 1.40 -16.99
C SER A 54 16.78 2.12 -18.22
N ALA A 55 15.91 2.69 -19.06
CA ALA A 55 16.32 3.48 -20.22
C ALA A 55 17.16 4.71 -19.85
N ALA A 56 16.87 5.37 -18.72
CA ALA A 56 17.64 6.52 -18.26
C ALA A 56 19.03 6.11 -17.75
N ILE A 57 19.12 4.95 -17.08
CA ILE A 57 20.39 4.37 -16.62
C ILE A 57 21.28 3.93 -17.80
N VAL A 58 20.69 3.41 -18.88
CA VAL A 58 21.42 3.04 -20.10
C VAL A 58 21.90 4.29 -20.85
N LEU A 59 21.07 5.32 -20.93
CA LEU A 59 21.39 6.58 -21.63
C LEU A 59 22.51 7.36 -20.93
N ASN A 60 22.51 7.42 -19.59
CA ASN A 60 23.51 8.13 -18.82
C ASN A 60 24.33 7.17 -17.96
N GLY A 61 25.55 6.84 -18.41
CA GLY A 61 26.46 5.94 -17.70
C GLY A 61 26.92 6.42 -16.31
N ASN A 62 26.72 7.70 -15.99
CA ASN A 62 27.01 8.25 -14.67
C ASN A 62 25.82 8.12 -13.69
N LEU A 63 24.65 7.68 -14.17
CA LEU A 63 23.44 7.54 -13.35
C LEU A 63 23.38 6.13 -12.76
N THR A 64 23.38 6.05 -11.43
CA THR A 64 23.17 4.80 -10.67
C THR A 64 21.72 4.72 -10.20
N GLN A 65 21.25 3.49 -9.94
CA GLN A 65 19.90 3.24 -9.47
C GLN A 65 19.71 3.73 -8.02
N ASN A 66 18.47 4.10 -7.66
CA ASN A 66 18.08 4.42 -6.29
C ASN A 66 18.32 3.24 -5.33
N PRO A 67 18.64 3.48 -4.04
CA PRO A 67 18.92 2.44 -3.07
C PRO A 67 17.85 1.35 -3.01
N GLY A 68 18.28 0.09 -2.92
CA GLY A 68 17.41 -1.07 -2.80
C GLY A 68 16.75 -1.54 -4.11
N TRP A 69 16.94 -0.83 -5.22
CA TRP A 69 16.48 -1.25 -6.55
C TRP A 69 17.65 -1.80 -7.39
N SER A 70 17.41 -2.87 -8.13
CA SER A 70 18.39 -3.44 -9.07
C SER A 70 18.29 -2.81 -10.46
N LYS A 71 19.39 -2.87 -11.21
CA LYS A 71 19.50 -2.40 -12.60
C LYS A 71 18.88 -3.40 -13.57
#